data_AF-W6N9G3-F1
#
_entry.id   AF-W6N9G3-F1
#
_cell.length_a   1.000
_cell.length_b   1.000
_cell.length_c   1.000
_cell.angle_alpha   90.00
_cell.angle_beta   90.00
_cell.angle_gamma   90.00
#
_symmetry.space_group_name_H-M   'P 1'
#
loop_
_entity.id
_entity.type
_entity.pdbx_description
1 polymer ?
#
loop_
_entity_poly.entity_id
_entity_poly.type
_entity_poly.pdbx_seq_one_letter_code
_entity_poly.pdbx_strand_id
1 'polypeptide(L)'
;MSTESSSSCDSFVEILDESSSRLGEPASSDPSVSELSKPSSSSSSLSSEVLSWKRGAWSLEDSMIADPPWYISIMVKLSCTLMFLAGVFADWLRMRGFIKVSVATDDPRHKGFAPLDHHFEAVYINHIYRKSSDVVNRPIASVPASVMLLKDRYTDDYGWTQKYTGTISKVINMGSYNYLGFSHNDGPCAEEAARYIDKYGLHIGSTRHERGNHVVQAEIEKCVARYLGVEAAICFPMGFGTNSMNIPSLVDK
;
A
#
# COMPACT_ATOMS: atom_id res chain seq x y z
N MET A 1 -23.02 6.13 -26.84
CA MET A 1 -21.69 5.71 -26.34
C MET A 1 -21.11 6.72 -25.34
N SER A 2 -21.45 8.01 -25.40
CA SER A 2 -21.03 9.04 -24.44
C SER A 2 -21.84 9.08 -23.12
N THR A 3 -22.98 8.38 -23.06
CA THR A 3 -23.91 8.39 -21.92
C THR A 3 -23.57 7.34 -20.84
N GLU A 4 -22.90 6.24 -21.20
CA GLU A 4 -22.45 5.23 -20.23
C GLU A 4 -21.22 5.70 -19.44
N SER A 5 -20.32 6.47 -20.06
CA SER A 5 -19.10 6.96 -19.41
C SER A 5 -19.36 8.12 -18.45
N SER A 6 -20.38 8.95 -18.70
CA SER A 6 -20.85 9.94 -17.72
C SER A 6 -21.45 9.22 -16.50
N SER A 7 -22.31 8.22 -16.72
CA SER A 7 -22.94 7.43 -15.66
C SER A 7 -21.93 6.72 -14.75
N SER A 8 -20.84 6.16 -15.30
CA SER A 8 -19.81 5.49 -14.49
C SER A 8 -18.98 6.46 -13.65
N CYS A 9 -18.73 7.68 -14.16
CA CYS A 9 -18.02 8.70 -13.39
C CYS A 9 -18.91 9.35 -12.33
N ASP A 10 -20.19 9.57 -12.65
CA ASP A 10 -21.16 10.10 -11.69
C ASP A 10 -21.36 9.08 -10.56
N SER A 11 -21.47 7.78 -10.90
CA SER A 11 -21.48 6.69 -9.91
C SER A 11 -20.18 6.63 -9.09
N PHE A 12 -19.01 6.86 -9.69
CA PHE A 12 -17.74 6.91 -8.95
C PHE A 12 -17.68 8.10 -7.98
N VAL A 13 -18.16 9.28 -8.40
CA VAL A 13 -18.22 10.46 -7.54
C VAL A 13 -19.22 10.24 -6.40
N GLU A 14 -20.36 9.61 -6.66
CA GLU A 14 -21.32 9.18 -5.64
C GLU A 14 -20.71 8.16 -4.67
N ILE A 15 -20.01 7.13 -5.17
CA ILE A 15 -19.31 6.14 -4.33
C ILE A 15 -18.24 6.80 -3.46
N LEU A 16 -17.51 7.79 -3.99
CA LEU A 16 -16.54 8.56 -3.22
C LEU A 16 -17.21 9.35 -2.09
N ASP A 17 -18.32 10.01 -2.40
CA ASP A 17 -19.09 10.79 -1.43
C ASP A 17 -19.73 9.87 -0.35
N GLU A 18 -20.20 8.70 -0.77
CA GLU A 18 -20.78 7.68 0.09
C GLU A 18 -19.71 6.99 0.97
N SER A 19 -18.51 6.72 0.46
CA SER A 19 -17.41 6.18 1.28
C SER A 19 -16.88 7.20 2.28
N SER A 20 -16.84 8.49 1.90
CA SER A 20 -16.47 9.61 2.76
C SER A 20 -17.44 9.73 3.95
N SER A 21 -18.75 9.57 3.71
CA SER A 21 -19.75 9.59 4.78
C SER A 21 -19.67 8.38 5.72
N ARG A 22 -19.24 7.19 5.23
CA ARG A 22 -19.06 5.98 6.05
C ARG A 22 -17.83 6.00 6.96
N LEU A 23 -16.83 6.84 6.68
CA LEU A 23 -15.65 7.01 7.55
C LEU A 23 -15.98 7.62 8.93
N GLY A 24 -17.20 8.16 9.11
CA GLY A 24 -17.70 8.70 10.36
C GLY A 24 -18.43 7.71 11.28
N GLU A 25 -18.76 6.50 10.81
CA GLU A 25 -19.48 5.50 11.62
C GLU A 25 -18.54 4.39 12.12
N PRO A 26 -18.57 4.05 13.43
CA PRO A 26 -17.84 2.89 13.93
C PRO A 26 -18.41 1.63 13.28
N ALA A 27 -17.52 0.80 12.73
CA ALA A 27 -17.87 -0.46 12.06
C ALA A 27 -18.82 -1.30 12.93
N SER A 28 -20.06 -1.47 12.45
CA SER A 28 -21.03 -2.36 13.05
C SER A 28 -20.50 -3.80 13.00
N SER A 29 -20.56 -4.47 14.14
CA SER A 29 -20.16 -5.86 14.31
C SER A 29 -21.38 -6.78 14.21
N ASP A 30 -21.22 -7.89 13.49
CA ASP A 30 -22.19 -8.99 13.40
C ASP A 30 -22.37 -9.74 14.74
N PRO A 31 -23.45 -10.53 14.90
CA PRO A 31 -24.14 -10.71 16.17
C PRO A 31 -23.70 -11.97 16.92
N SER A 32 -22.98 -11.81 18.04
CA SER A 32 -22.99 -12.82 19.12
C SER A 32 -22.32 -12.31 20.40
N VAL A 33 -22.92 -11.36 21.12
CA VAL A 33 -22.67 -11.20 22.56
C VAL A 33 -23.96 -10.76 23.24
N SER A 34 -24.57 -11.69 23.97
CA SER A 34 -25.72 -11.47 24.84
C SER A 34 -25.35 -10.70 26.11
N GLU A 35 -26.20 -9.73 26.44
CA GLU A 35 -26.50 -9.16 27.76
C GLU A 35 -25.38 -8.47 28.55
N LEU A 36 -25.32 -7.14 28.41
CA LEU A 36 -24.99 -6.25 29.52
C LEU A 36 -25.90 -5.01 29.50
N SER A 37 -26.82 -4.97 30.47
CA SER A 37 -27.66 -3.86 30.97
C SER A 37 -27.84 -2.60 30.10
N LYS A 38 -29.08 -2.37 29.63
CA LYS A 38 -29.55 -1.08 29.07
C LYS A 38 -29.57 0.01 30.16
N PRO A 39 -28.97 1.19 29.94
CA PRO A 39 -29.34 2.38 30.68
C PRO A 39 -30.60 3.02 30.08
N SER A 40 -31.40 3.58 30.98
CA SER A 40 -32.69 4.22 30.80
C SER A 40 -32.70 5.37 29.79
N SER A 41 -33.83 5.47 29.08
CA SER A 41 -34.21 6.53 28.16
C SER A 41 -34.12 7.93 28.76
N SER A 42 -33.22 8.76 28.20
CA SER A 42 -33.42 10.20 28.11
C SER A 42 -33.30 10.57 26.63
N SER A 43 -34.39 11.10 26.09
CA SER A 43 -34.46 11.61 24.71
C SER A 43 -33.67 12.91 24.61
N SER A 44 -32.39 12.80 24.25
CA SER A 44 -31.70 13.90 23.55
C SER A 44 -31.80 13.60 22.06
N SER A 45 -32.53 14.44 21.33
CA SER A 45 -32.48 14.49 19.89
C SER A 45 -31.06 14.88 19.48
N LEU A 46 -30.18 13.90 19.27
CA LEU A 46 -28.98 14.12 18.46
C LEU A 46 -29.50 14.40 17.06
N SER A 47 -29.56 15.69 16.70
CA SER A 47 -29.52 16.08 15.31
C SER A 47 -28.33 15.36 14.70
N SER A 48 -28.58 14.46 13.75
CA SER A 48 -27.56 14.03 12.81
C SER A 48 -27.15 15.28 12.05
N GLU A 49 -26.22 16.05 12.60
CA GLU A 49 -25.46 17.01 11.82
C GLU A 49 -24.76 16.16 10.77
N VAL A 50 -25.38 16.10 9.59
CA VAL A 50 -24.71 15.71 8.36
C VAL A 50 -23.54 16.69 8.29
N LEU A 51 -22.35 16.19 8.63
CA LEU A 51 -21.09 16.91 8.46
C LEU A 51 -21.00 17.23 6.95
N SER A 52 -21.53 18.39 6.57
CA SER A 52 -21.45 18.85 5.18
C SER A 52 -20.01 19.26 4.97
N TRP A 53 -19.20 18.32 4.48
CA TRP A 53 -17.83 18.59 4.11
C TRP A 53 -17.85 19.53 2.91
N LYS A 54 -17.79 20.84 3.15
CA LYS A 54 -17.58 21.81 2.08
C LYS A 54 -16.13 21.71 1.67
N ARG A 55 -15.89 21.10 0.51
CA ARG A 55 -14.56 21.03 -0.12
C ARG A 55 -14.03 22.45 -0.29
N GLY A 56 -13.07 22.83 0.55
CA GLY A 56 -12.32 24.07 0.37
C GLY A 56 -11.58 24.04 -0.97
N ALA A 57 -11.43 25.20 -1.61
CA ALA A 57 -10.52 25.31 -2.75
C ALA A 57 -9.12 24.86 -2.29
N TRP A 58 -8.51 23.92 -3.01
CA TRP A 58 -7.17 23.44 -2.72
C TRP A 58 -6.21 24.64 -2.70
N SER A 59 -5.60 24.93 -1.55
CA SER A 59 -4.67 26.05 -1.38
C SER A 59 -3.23 25.52 -1.35
N LEU A 60 -2.30 26.29 -1.92
CA LEU A 60 -0.88 25.94 -1.92
C LEU A 60 -0.32 25.85 -0.49
N GLU A 61 -0.90 26.61 0.44
CA GLU A 61 -0.52 26.67 1.85
C GLU A 61 -0.85 25.36 2.59
N ASP A 62 -1.95 24.68 2.24
CA ASP A 62 -2.31 23.37 2.82
C ASP A 62 -1.36 22.23 2.36
N SER A 63 -0.62 22.43 1.26
CA SER A 63 0.31 21.44 0.71
C SER A 63 1.69 21.46 1.38
N MET A 64 2.00 22.51 2.16
CA MET A 64 3.26 22.64 2.88
C MET A 64 3.21 21.80 4.16
N ILE A 65 3.33 20.48 4.01
CA ILE A 65 3.63 19.60 5.14
C ILE A 65 4.89 20.15 5.80
N ALA A 66 4.77 20.60 7.04
CA ALA A 66 5.89 21.15 7.79
C ALA A 66 7.03 20.12 7.81
N ASP A 67 8.25 20.56 7.47
CA ASP A 67 9.42 19.70 7.52
C ASP A 67 9.51 19.05 8.89
N PRO A 68 9.81 17.74 8.97
CA PRO A 68 9.95 17.07 10.24
C PRO A 68 11.03 17.79 11.06
N PRO A 69 10.84 17.92 12.39
CA PRO A 69 11.84 18.55 13.25
C PRO A 69 13.23 17.97 13.00
N TRP A 70 14.25 18.83 12.94
CA TRP A 70 15.61 18.44 12.54
C TRP A 70 16.17 17.24 13.32
N TYR A 71 15.78 17.10 14.60
CA TYR A 71 16.24 16.00 15.46
C TYR A 71 15.68 14.63 15.02
N ILE A 72 14.46 14.58 14.48
CA ILE A 72 13.86 13.35 13.95
C ILE A 72 14.68 12.87 12.74
N SER A 73 15.02 13.79 11.84
CA SER A 73 15.86 13.49 10.67
C SER A 73 17.23 12.94 11.06
N ILE A 74 17.86 13.49 12.10
CA ILE A 74 19.13 12.98 12.62
C ILE A 74 18.95 11.60 13.26
N MET A 75 17.92 11.40 14.09
CA MET A 75 17.65 10.12 14.74
C MET A 75 17.41 9.00 13.72
N VAL A 76 16.60 9.26 12.68
CA VAL A 76 16.36 8.30 11.61
C VAL A 76 17.66 7.96 10.89
N LYS A 77 18.42 8.96 10.44
CA LYS A 77 19.71 8.74 9.76
C LYS A 77 20.70 7.96 10.64
N LEU A 78 20.78 8.29 11.92
CA LEU A 78 21.62 7.59 12.89
C LEU A 78 21.19 6.13 13.04
N SER A 79 19.89 5.86 13.20
CA SER A 79 19.37 4.50 13.34
C SER A 79 19.65 3.64 12.10
N CYS A 80 19.41 4.17 10.90
CA CYS A 80 19.72 3.49 9.64
C CYS A 80 21.22 3.24 9.49
N THR A 81 22.05 4.21 9.85
CA THR A 81 23.52 4.10 9.78
C THR A 81 24.03 3.04 10.75
N LEU A 82 23.56 3.04 12.00
CA LEU A 82 23.93 2.05 13.00
C LEU A 82 23.53 0.62 12.58
N MET A 83 22.32 0.46 12.04
CA MET A 83 21.85 -0.82 11.50
C MET A 83 22.77 -1.31 10.37
N PHE A 84 23.16 -0.42 9.47
CA PHE A 84 24.04 -0.75 8.35
C PHE A 84 25.47 -1.11 8.80
N LEU A 85 26.06 -0.30 9.69
CA LEU A 85 27.39 -0.55 10.24
C LEU A 85 27.45 -1.87 11.02
N ALA A 86 26.40 -2.19 11.79
CA ALA A 86 26.30 -3.47 12.47
C ALA A 86 26.25 -4.65 11.49
N GLY A 87 25.55 -4.50 10.35
CA GLY A 87 25.51 -5.50 9.28
C GLY A 87 26.89 -5.75 8.66
N VAL A 88 27.62 -4.68 8.32
CA VAL A 88 28.99 -4.77 7.78
C VAL A 88 29.95 -5.37 8.80
N PHE A 89 29.86 -4.97 10.07
CA PHE A 89 30.70 -5.50 11.14
C PHE A 89 30.44 -7.00 11.38
N ALA A 90 29.18 -7.43 11.36
CA ALA A 90 28.83 -8.84 11.47
C ALA A 90 29.40 -9.66 10.29
N ASP A 91 29.34 -9.13 9.07
CA ASP A 91 29.93 -9.80 7.91
C ASP A 91 31.46 -9.87 8.01
N TRP A 92 32.11 -8.82 8.51
CA TRP A 92 33.55 -8.82 8.78
C TRP A 92 33.96 -9.87 9.81
N LEU A 93 33.21 -9.99 10.93
CA LEU A 93 33.45 -11.02 11.95
C LEU A 93 33.29 -12.43 11.39
N ARG A 94 32.30 -12.63 10.50
CA ARG A 94 32.09 -13.89 9.77
C ARG A 94 33.26 -14.20 8.85
N MET A 95 33.71 -13.25 8.03
CA MET A 95 34.85 -13.45 7.11
C MET A 95 36.14 -13.81 7.85
N ARG A 96 36.32 -13.30 9.08
CA ARG A 96 37.45 -13.64 9.96
C ARG A 96 37.27 -14.95 10.72
N GLY A 97 36.12 -15.61 10.61
CA GLY A 97 35.83 -16.91 11.23
C GLY A 97 35.45 -16.85 12.72
N PHE A 98 35.22 -15.66 13.28
CA PHE A 98 34.83 -15.52 14.69
C PHE A 98 33.39 -15.98 14.96
N ILE A 99 32.52 -15.88 13.94
CA ILE A 99 31.10 -16.26 14.05
C ILE A 99 30.74 -17.17 12.87
N LYS A 100 30.13 -18.32 13.17
CA LYS A 100 29.51 -19.19 12.17
C LYS A 100 28.06 -18.77 11.96
N VAL A 101 27.79 -18.11 10.83
CA VAL A 101 26.44 -17.70 10.42
C VAL A 101 26.11 -18.43 9.12
N SER A 102 24.89 -18.98 9.04
CA SER A 102 24.35 -19.50 7.78
C SER A 102 24.15 -18.35 6.81
N VAL A 103 24.80 -18.42 5.66
CA VAL A 103 24.78 -17.41 4.58
C VAL A 103 24.50 -18.12 3.27
N ALA A 104 23.71 -17.49 2.40
CA ALA A 104 23.49 -18.00 1.06
C ALA A 104 24.84 -18.12 0.35
N THR A 105 25.20 -19.34 -0.01
CA THR A 105 26.50 -19.63 -0.64
C THR A 105 26.23 -20.10 -2.05
N ASP A 106 27.02 -19.59 -2.99
CA ASP A 106 26.90 -20.01 -4.38
C ASP A 106 27.12 -21.50 -4.53
N ASP A 107 26.31 -22.10 -5.40
CA ASP A 107 26.51 -23.49 -5.79
C ASP A 107 27.87 -23.64 -6.46
N PRO A 108 28.71 -24.62 -6.06
CA PRO A 108 30.01 -24.85 -6.67
C PRO A 108 29.98 -25.03 -8.20
N ARG A 109 28.83 -25.42 -8.76
CA ARG A 109 28.61 -25.56 -10.22
C ARG A 109 28.63 -24.23 -10.97
N HIS A 110 28.42 -23.09 -10.28
CA HIS A 110 28.30 -21.77 -10.89
C HIS A 110 29.61 -20.95 -10.89
N LYS A 111 30.74 -21.53 -10.48
CA LYS A 111 32.04 -20.83 -10.35
C LYS A 111 32.58 -20.15 -11.62
N GLY A 112 32.02 -20.43 -12.80
CA GLY A 112 32.40 -19.80 -14.08
C GLY A 112 31.43 -18.73 -14.59
N PHE A 113 30.31 -18.49 -13.90
CA PHE A 113 29.34 -17.48 -14.27
C PHE A 113 29.62 -16.16 -13.57
N ALA A 114 29.14 -15.05 -14.15
CA ALA A 114 29.16 -13.77 -13.46
C ALA A 114 28.36 -13.87 -12.16
N PRO A 115 28.85 -13.30 -11.04
CA PRO A 115 28.11 -13.28 -9.79
C PRO A 115 26.79 -12.54 -9.98
N LEU A 116 25.72 -13.10 -9.42
CA LEU A 116 24.38 -12.50 -9.49
C LEU A 116 24.20 -11.39 -8.46
N ASP A 117 24.97 -11.41 -7.37
CA ASP A 117 24.87 -10.46 -6.27
C ASP A 117 26.09 -9.52 -6.20
N HIS A 118 25.82 -8.24 -5.96
CA HIS A 118 26.87 -7.34 -5.54
C HIS A 118 27.17 -7.54 -4.05
N HIS A 119 28.44 -7.41 -3.62
CA HIS A 119 28.83 -7.66 -2.23
C HIS A 119 27.98 -6.86 -1.21
N PHE A 120 27.65 -5.60 -1.53
CA PHE A 120 26.79 -4.77 -0.70
C PHE A 120 25.37 -5.35 -0.55
N GLU A 121 24.77 -5.83 -1.65
CA GLU A 121 23.44 -6.44 -1.65
C GLU A 121 23.44 -7.73 -0.85
N ALA A 122 24.50 -8.54 -0.98
CA ALA A 122 24.69 -9.74 -0.17
C ALA A 122 24.74 -9.42 1.33
N VAL A 123 25.46 -8.37 1.74
CA VAL A 123 25.50 -7.94 3.15
C VAL A 123 24.11 -7.49 3.61
N TYR A 124 23.43 -6.66 2.82
CA TYR A 124 22.09 -6.16 3.13
C TYR A 124 21.09 -7.31 3.27
N ILE A 125 21.05 -8.24 2.32
CA ILE A 125 20.13 -9.38 2.33
C ILE A 125 20.40 -10.27 3.54
N ASN A 126 21.65 -10.67 3.75
CA ASN A 126 22.00 -11.68 4.74
C ASN A 126 21.91 -11.18 6.19
N HIS A 127 22.23 -9.91 6.45
CA HIS A 127 22.34 -9.39 7.82
C HIS A 127 21.18 -8.49 8.23
N ILE A 128 20.50 -7.85 7.30
CA ILE A 128 19.41 -6.89 7.56
C ILE A 128 18.08 -7.47 7.09
N TYR A 129 17.89 -7.57 5.77
CA TYR A 129 16.59 -7.89 5.18
C TYR A 129 16.05 -9.25 5.61
N ARG A 130 16.87 -10.30 5.60
CA ARG A 130 16.45 -11.66 6.01
C ARG A 130 15.91 -11.70 7.44
N LYS A 131 16.52 -10.96 8.37
CA LYS A 131 16.02 -10.89 9.76
C LYS A 131 14.73 -10.09 9.86
N SER A 132 14.64 -9.00 9.10
CA SER A 132 13.42 -8.19 8.99
C SER A 132 12.30 -8.89 8.24
N SER A 133 12.57 -9.99 7.52
CA SER A 133 11.58 -10.74 6.73
C SER A 133 10.38 -11.18 7.56
N ASP A 134 10.57 -11.45 8.86
CA ASP A 134 9.46 -11.78 9.74
C ASP A 134 8.43 -10.66 9.81
N VAL A 135 8.84 -9.38 9.72
CA VAL A 135 7.92 -8.24 9.77
C VAL A 135 7.46 -7.84 8.37
N VAL A 136 8.38 -7.75 7.40
CA VAL A 136 8.08 -7.15 6.10
C VAL A 136 7.38 -8.09 5.11
N ASN A 137 7.50 -9.41 5.30
CA ASN A 137 6.99 -10.40 4.34
C ASN A 137 5.89 -11.29 4.94
N ARG A 138 5.13 -10.80 5.93
CA ARG A 138 4.09 -11.63 6.58
C ARG A 138 2.96 -11.94 5.58
N PRO A 139 2.53 -13.20 5.43
CA PRO A 139 1.55 -13.54 4.41
C PRO A 139 0.17 -13.11 4.87
N ILE A 140 -0.53 -12.42 3.99
CA ILE A 140 -1.90 -11.98 4.20
C ILE A 140 -2.85 -13.13 3.79
N ALA A 141 -3.86 -13.39 4.62
CA ALA A 141 -4.88 -14.41 4.40
C ALA A 141 -6.25 -13.85 3.97
N SER A 142 -6.39 -12.53 3.91
CA SER A 142 -7.60 -11.83 3.46
C SER A 142 -7.29 -10.79 2.38
N VAL A 143 -8.33 -10.10 1.94
CA VAL A 143 -8.20 -8.82 1.23
C VAL A 143 -7.42 -7.82 2.10
N PRO A 144 -6.54 -7.00 1.52
CA PRO A 144 -5.85 -5.91 2.23
C PRO A 144 -6.81 -4.73 2.49
N ALA A 145 -7.85 -4.97 3.29
CA ALA A 145 -8.79 -3.96 3.76
C ALA A 145 -8.22 -3.21 4.99
N SER A 146 -9.00 -2.30 5.57
CA SER A 146 -8.65 -1.57 6.81
C SER A 146 -8.32 -2.51 7.98
N VAL A 147 -9.00 -3.65 8.02
CA VAL A 147 -8.68 -4.77 8.90
C VAL A 147 -8.41 -6.00 8.06
N MET A 148 -7.25 -6.63 8.29
CA MET A 148 -6.80 -7.78 7.51
C MET A 148 -6.46 -8.97 8.41
N LEU A 149 -6.48 -10.15 7.82
CA LEU A 149 -6.10 -11.39 8.45
C LEU A 149 -4.66 -11.74 8.05
N LEU A 150 -3.82 -11.99 9.04
CA LEU A 150 -2.42 -12.31 8.85
C LEU A 150 -2.16 -13.75 9.29
N LYS A 151 -1.43 -14.51 8.47
CA LYS A 151 -0.98 -15.85 8.89
C LYS A 151 0.13 -15.69 9.91
N ASP A 152 -0.10 -16.22 11.09
CA ASP A 152 0.91 -16.23 12.14
C ASP A 152 2.02 -17.20 11.77
N ARG A 153 3.24 -16.76 11.99
CA ARG A 153 4.44 -17.54 11.78
C ARG A 153 5.53 -17.10 12.74
N TYR A 154 6.53 -17.94 12.87
CA TYR A 154 7.74 -17.65 13.60
C TYR A 154 8.94 -18.26 12.89
N THR A 155 10.13 -17.83 13.28
CA THR A 155 11.40 -18.34 12.78
C THR A 155 12.36 -18.56 13.95
N ASP A 156 12.95 -19.75 14.01
CA ASP A 156 13.95 -20.11 15.02
C ASP A 156 15.39 -19.87 14.51
N ASP A 157 15.53 -19.56 13.22
CA ASP A 157 16.80 -19.48 12.49
C ASP A 157 16.98 -18.13 11.79
N TYR A 158 16.45 -17.07 12.40
CA TYR A 158 16.61 -15.68 11.96
C TYR A 158 16.10 -15.41 10.53
N GLY A 159 15.05 -16.10 10.11
CA GLY A 159 14.37 -15.90 8.83
C GLY A 159 14.82 -16.83 7.70
N TRP A 160 15.61 -17.88 8.00
CA TRP A 160 15.98 -18.91 7.02
C TRP A 160 14.82 -19.84 6.71
N THR A 161 14.08 -20.24 7.73
CA THR A 161 12.83 -20.99 7.61
C THR A 161 11.72 -20.24 8.32
N GLN A 162 10.52 -20.34 7.73
CA GLN A 162 9.31 -19.74 8.26
C GLN A 162 8.37 -20.88 8.64
N LYS A 163 8.05 -20.99 9.93
CA LYS A 163 7.14 -22.02 10.44
C LYS A 163 5.78 -21.39 10.71
N TYR A 164 4.75 -21.93 10.08
CA TYR A 164 3.38 -21.48 10.29
C TYR A 164 2.79 -22.17 11.52
N THR A 165 2.17 -21.39 12.40
CA THR A 165 1.50 -21.91 13.61
C THR A 165 0.13 -22.52 13.29
N GLY A 166 -0.42 -22.23 12.11
CA GLY A 166 -1.79 -22.57 11.72
C GLY A 166 -2.84 -21.59 12.25
N THR A 167 -2.44 -20.61 13.07
CA THR A 167 -3.32 -19.55 13.56
C THR A 167 -3.32 -18.34 12.63
N ILE A 168 -4.38 -17.54 12.76
CA ILE A 168 -4.57 -16.32 11.97
C ILE A 168 -4.92 -15.20 12.94
N SER A 169 -4.22 -14.08 12.82
CA SER A 169 -4.45 -12.89 13.63
C SER A 169 -5.15 -11.80 12.83
N LYS A 170 -6.14 -11.16 13.45
CA LYS A 170 -6.83 -9.98 12.90
C LYS A 170 -6.04 -8.72 13.28
N VAL A 171 -5.58 -7.96 12.28
CA VAL A 171 -4.72 -6.78 12.48
C VAL A 171 -5.26 -5.57 11.71
N ILE A 172 -4.96 -4.37 12.20
CA ILE A 172 -5.27 -3.12 11.50
C ILE A 172 -4.20 -2.89 10.44
N ASN A 173 -4.64 -2.61 9.21
CA ASN A 173 -3.77 -2.33 8.09
C ASN A 173 -3.46 -0.84 8.01
N MET A 174 -2.28 -0.47 8.49
CA MET A 174 -1.74 0.90 8.40
C MET A 174 -0.77 1.07 7.21
N GLY A 175 -0.60 0.02 6.39
CA GLY A 175 0.42 -0.02 5.34
C GLY A 175 -0.12 0.12 3.92
N SER A 176 -1.44 0.09 3.73
CA SER A 176 -2.08 0.19 2.41
C SER A 176 -2.87 1.48 2.25
N TYR A 177 -2.95 1.97 1.02
CA TYR A 177 -3.75 3.14 0.65
C TYR A 177 -5.23 2.81 0.40
N ASN A 178 -5.72 1.66 0.85
CA ASN A 178 -7.10 1.20 0.63
C ASN A 178 -8.11 1.82 1.62
N TYR A 179 -8.01 3.13 1.85
CA TYR A 179 -8.86 3.84 2.81
C TYR A 179 -10.33 3.91 2.37
N LEU A 180 -10.56 3.97 1.06
CA LEU A 180 -11.88 4.06 0.44
C LEU A 180 -12.49 2.68 0.12
N GLY A 181 -11.76 1.59 0.40
CA GLY A 181 -12.24 0.23 0.19
C GLY A 181 -12.30 -0.23 -1.26
N PHE A 182 -11.79 0.53 -2.22
CA PHE A 182 -11.84 0.21 -3.67
C PHE A 182 -11.10 -1.08 -4.05
N SER A 183 -10.18 -1.54 -3.22
CA SER A 183 -9.43 -2.79 -3.47
C SER A 183 -10.03 -4.00 -2.75
N HIS A 184 -11.35 -4.11 -2.72
CA HIS A 184 -12.05 -5.34 -2.31
C HIS A 184 -12.15 -6.37 -3.44
N ASN A 185 -12.41 -7.62 -3.08
CA ASN A 185 -12.61 -8.71 -4.04
C ASN A 185 -14.07 -8.86 -4.48
N ASP A 186 -14.96 -8.05 -3.92
CA ASP A 186 -16.39 -7.98 -4.18
C ASP A 186 -16.89 -6.53 -4.26
N GLY A 187 -18.14 -6.36 -4.66
CA GLY A 187 -18.80 -5.07 -4.78
C GLY A 187 -18.52 -4.34 -6.09
N PRO A 188 -18.96 -3.07 -6.20
CA PRO A 188 -19.08 -2.37 -7.47
C PRO A 188 -17.74 -2.21 -8.19
N CYS A 189 -16.64 -1.98 -7.46
CA CYS A 189 -15.32 -1.87 -8.07
C CYS A 189 -14.85 -3.18 -8.70
N ALA A 190 -15.06 -4.32 -8.03
CA ALA A 190 -14.66 -5.63 -8.54
C ALA A 190 -15.53 -6.06 -9.73
N GLU A 191 -16.84 -5.80 -9.65
CA GLU A 191 -17.80 -6.09 -10.73
C GLU A 191 -17.53 -5.25 -11.98
N GLU A 192 -17.29 -3.94 -11.82
CA GLU A 192 -16.95 -3.08 -12.94
C GLU A 192 -15.58 -3.44 -13.54
N ALA A 193 -14.59 -3.78 -12.71
CA ALA A 193 -13.30 -4.28 -13.20
C ALA A 193 -13.48 -5.54 -14.06
N ALA A 194 -14.27 -6.53 -13.59
CA ALA A 194 -14.58 -7.73 -14.35
C ALA A 194 -15.31 -7.41 -15.67
N ARG A 195 -16.31 -6.54 -15.64
CA ARG A 195 -17.06 -6.12 -16.83
C ARG A 195 -16.17 -5.43 -17.88
N TYR A 196 -15.26 -4.57 -17.45
CA TYR A 196 -14.30 -3.91 -18.35
C TYR A 196 -13.26 -4.90 -18.89
N ILE A 197 -12.83 -5.88 -18.10
CA ILE A 197 -11.96 -6.97 -18.56
C ILE A 197 -12.69 -7.82 -19.61
N ASP A 198 -13.96 -8.17 -19.41
CA ASP A 198 -14.74 -8.92 -20.40
C ASP A 198 -14.93 -8.13 -21.70
N LYS A 199 -15.10 -6.81 -21.60
CA LYS A 199 -15.31 -5.92 -22.74
C LYS A 199 -14.03 -5.66 -23.55
N TYR A 200 -12.90 -5.42 -22.89
CA TYR A 200 -11.65 -4.96 -23.53
C TYR A 200 -10.52 -5.99 -23.52
N GLY A 201 -10.67 -7.09 -22.78
CA GLY A 201 -9.64 -8.10 -22.57
C GLY A 201 -8.58 -7.69 -21.55
N LEU A 202 -7.72 -8.66 -21.19
CA LEU A 202 -6.60 -8.46 -20.27
C LEU A 202 -5.34 -7.88 -20.95
N HIS A 203 -5.27 -7.90 -22.28
CA HIS A 203 -4.06 -7.60 -23.02
C HIS A 203 -4.33 -6.66 -24.20
N ILE A 204 -3.53 -5.60 -24.31
CA ILE A 204 -3.69 -4.52 -25.29
C ILE A 204 -2.72 -4.66 -26.49
N GLY A 205 -1.83 -5.67 -26.48
CA GLY A 205 -1.02 -6.06 -27.66
C GLY A 205 0.11 -5.10 -28.03
N SER A 206 0.26 -3.98 -27.34
CA SER A 206 1.21 -2.91 -27.69
C SER A 206 1.39 -1.94 -26.53
N THR A 207 2.48 -1.17 -26.54
CA THR A 207 2.74 -0.16 -25.50
C THR A 207 2.03 1.15 -25.81
N ARG A 208 1.86 2.00 -24.78
CA ARG A 208 1.34 3.36 -24.95
C ARG A 208 2.13 4.23 -25.93
N HIS A 209 3.42 3.93 -26.14
CA HIS A 209 4.27 4.69 -27.06
C HIS A 209 3.94 4.41 -28.53
N GLU A 210 3.48 3.20 -28.84
CA GLU A 210 3.19 2.77 -30.21
C GLU A 210 1.73 3.03 -30.60
N ARG A 211 0.78 2.80 -29.68
CA ARG A 211 -0.67 2.90 -29.97
C ARG A 211 -1.42 3.97 -29.18
N GLY A 212 -0.73 4.73 -28.33
CA GLY A 212 -1.35 5.76 -27.49
C GLY A 212 -2.06 5.19 -26.26
N ASN A 213 -2.86 6.05 -25.61
CA ASN A 213 -3.57 5.69 -24.38
C ASN A 213 -4.84 4.88 -24.68
N HIS A 214 -5.13 3.90 -23.82
CA HIS A 214 -6.37 3.14 -23.88
C HIS A 214 -7.59 4.02 -23.53
N VAL A 215 -8.78 3.71 -24.07
CA VAL A 215 -10.00 4.52 -23.81
C VAL A 215 -10.30 4.64 -22.31
N VAL A 216 -10.10 3.56 -21.55
CA VAL A 216 -10.30 3.52 -20.09
C VAL A 216 -9.35 4.47 -19.36
N GLN A 217 -8.12 4.62 -19.85
CA GLN A 217 -7.15 5.57 -19.28
C GLN A 217 -7.64 7.01 -19.44
N ALA A 218 -8.19 7.36 -20.60
CA ALA A 218 -8.74 8.69 -20.83
C ALA A 218 -10.02 8.95 -20.01
N GLU A 219 -10.83 7.91 -19.75
CA GLU A 219 -12.01 8.01 -18.88
C GLU A 219 -11.63 8.31 -17.43
N ILE A 220 -10.68 7.57 -16.86
CA ILE A 220 -10.23 7.80 -15.47
C ILE A 220 -9.56 9.17 -15.32
N GLU A 221 -8.71 9.58 -16.25
CA GLU A 221 -8.05 10.90 -16.23
C GLU A 221 -9.08 12.05 -16.24
N LYS A 222 -10.12 11.95 -17.09
CA LYS A 222 -11.21 12.92 -17.11
C LYS A 222 -12.05 12.89 -15.83
N CYS A 223 -12.31 11.71 -15.28
CA CYS A 223 -13.04 11.55 -14.03
C CYS A 223 -12.30 12.22 -12.88
N VAL A 224 -10.99 11.95 -12.76
CA VAL A 224 -10.13 12.54 -11.73
C VAL A 224 -10.00 14.06 -11.91
N ALA A 225 -9.84 14.56 -13.15
CA ALA A 225 -9.80 15.99 -13.42
C ALA A 225 -11.09 16.70 -12.97
N ARG A 226 -12.26 16.12 -13.30
CA ARG A 226 -13.57 16.65 -12.85
C ARG A 226 -13.72 16.58 -11.35
N TYR A 227 -13.33 15.47 -10.73
CA TYR A 227 -13.37 15.32 -9.28
C TYR A 227 -12.50 16.36 -8.59
N LEU A 228 -11.29 16.62 -9.08
CA LEU A 228 -10.38 17.60 -8.50
C LEU A 228 -10.71 19.05 -8.88
N GLY A 229 -11.58 19.28 -9.87
CA GLY A 229 -11.91 20.63 -10.38
C GLY A 229 -10.76 21.29 -11.15
N VAL A 230 -9.88 20.48 -11.75
CA VAL A 230 -8.71 20.93 -12.53
C VAL A 230 -8.93 20.72 -14.03
N GLU A 231 -8.15 21.40 -14.88
CA GLU A 231 -8.29 21.29 -16.34
C GLU A 231 -7.98 19.90 -16.89
N ALA A 232 -7.00 19.23 -16.30
CA ALA A 232 -6.50 17.92 -16.71
C ALA A 232 -5.87 17.20 -15.52
N ALA A 233 -5.91 15.87 -15.56
CA ALA A 233 -5.21 15.00 -14.62
C ALA A 233 -4.52 13.88 -15.40
N ILE A 234 -3.40 13.40 -14.87
CA ILE A 234 -2.70 12.23 -15.37
C ILE A 234 -2.69 11.16 -14.28
N CYS A 235 -3.08 9.93 -14.64
CA CYS A 235 -3.23 8.84 -13.68
C CYS A 235 -2.18 7.76 -13.93
N PHE A 236 -1.52 7.33 -12.86
CA PHE A 236 -0.53 6.26 -12.91
C PHE A 236 -0.92 5.13 -11.94
N PRO A 237 -0.70 3.86 -12.32
CA PRO A 237 -1.13 2.71 -11.51
C PRO A 237 -0.26 2.48 -10.26
N MET A 238 0.93 3.11 -10.16
CA MET A 238 1.88 2.83 -9.08
C MET A 238 2.32 4.12 -8.36
N GLY A 239 2.04 4.19 -7.05
CA GLY A 239 2.41 5.34 -6.22
C GLY A 239 3.91 5.60 -6.16
N PHE A 240 4.72 4.57 -5.89
CA PHE A 240 6.19 4.72 -5.82
C PHE A 240 6.78 5.17 -7.17
N GLY A 241 6.44 4.49 -8.27
CA GLY A 241 6.94 4.83 -9.60
C GLY A 241 6.53 6.24 -10.05
N THR A 242 5.37 6.73 -9.60
CA THR A 242 4.96 8.11 -9.85
C THR A 242 5.92 9.10 -9.21
N ASN A 243 6.25 8.90 -7.94
CA ASN A 243 7.12 9.81 -7.20
C ASN A 243 8.58 9.75 -7.67
N SER A 244 9.10 8.56 -7.96
CA SER A 244 10.51 8.37 -8.29
C SER A 244 10.86 8.57 -9.76
N MET A 245 9.89 8.43 -10.68
CA MET A 245 10.16 8.48 -12.13
C MET A 245 9.34 9.56 -12.84
N ASN A 246 8.03 9.64 -12.58
CA ASN A 246 7.15 10.52 -13.36
C ASN A 246 7.24 11.99 -12.93
N ILE A 247 7.22 12.28 -11.62
CA ILE A 247 7.33 13.65 -11.11
C ILE A 247 8.64 14.31 -11.58
N PRO A 248 9.84 13.71 -11.40
CA PRO A 248 11.08 14.30 -11.90
C PRO A 248 11.13 14.51 -13.42
N SER A 249 10.31 13.77 -14.18
CA SER A 249 10.22 13.97 -15.64
C SER A 249 9.35 15.19 -16.02
N LEU A 250 8.51 15.68 -15.11
CA LEU A 250 7.59 16.80 -15.32
C LEU A 250 8.08 18.11 -14.69
N VAL A 251 8.87 18.03 -13.63
CA VAL A 251 9.44 19.18 -12.94
C VAL A 251 10.95 19.13 -13.02
N ASP A 252 11.59 20.24 -13.40
CA ASP A 252 13.04 20.34 -13.36
C ASP A 252 13.51 20.24 -11.90
N LYS A 253 14.08 19.08 -11.54
CA LYS A 253 14.84 18.90 -10.31
C LYS A 253 15.91 17.83 -10.46
#